data_AF-A0A7V9PME5-F1
#
_entry.id   AF-A0A7V9PME5-F1
#
_cell.length_a   1.000
_cell.length_b   1.000
_cell.length_c   1.000
_cell.angle_alpha   90.00
_cell.angle_beta   90.00
_cell.angle_gamma   90.00
#
_symmetry.space_group_name_H-M   'P 1'
#
loop_
_entity.id
_entity.type
_entity.pdbx_description
1 polymer ?
#
loop_
_entity_poly.entity_id
_entity_poly.type
_entity_poly.pdbx_seq_one_letter_code
_entity_poly.pdbx_strand_id
1 'polypeptide(L)'
;MTRATSIAGFDGSEAATAAVRFAKAFGAGTDDEIVAATVYGTMPYRVAVVPAGWTSGFTRVAVAFDGREASQTALRAASTIATRLGARLVLICVYDPAPYLWATGDEPSPALGDDPAQRAIFDREITLVVDGLPSVLATEVRTPPGSPGQTIVDAVQDDIDLLIMGSRGYGPVRSVLMGSVSTFVIDRAACPVLVVPRPADRTVGSPSATLDAERA
;
A
#
# COMPACT_ATOMS: atom_id res chain seq x y z
N MET A 1 14.32 10.34 24.09
CA MET A 1 13.65 11.56 23.55
C MET A 1 13.24 11.26 22.12
N THR A 2 11.99 10.83 21.93
CA THR A 2 11.41 10.53 20.62
C THR A 2 10.78 11.81 20.07
N ARG A 3 11.04 12.14 18.80
CA ARG A 3 10.50 13.32 18.12
C ARG A 3 9.22 12.93 17.39
N ALA A 4 8.08 13.40 17.88
CA ALA A 4 6.87 13.53 17.09
C ALA A 4 7.12 14.56 15.99
N THR A 5 7.07 14.17 14.72
CA THR A 5 6.92 15.14 13.63
C THR A 5 5.43 15.26 13.35
N SER A 6 4.75 16.10 14.13
CA SER A 6 3.44 16.61 13.77
C SER A 6 3.58 17.36 12.44
N ILE A 7 2.81 16.94 11.44
CA ILE A 7 2.51 17.82 10.31
C ILE A 7 1.52 18.86 10.89
N ALA A 8 1.92 20.13 10.86
CA ALA A 8 1.22 21.21 11.54
C ALA A 8 -0.27 21.24 11.19
N GLY A 9 -1.14 21.13 12.19
CA GLY A 9 -2.59 21.37 12.05
C GLY A 9 -3.54 20.39 12.75
N PHE A 10 -3.08 19.29 13.35
CA PHE A 10 -3.95 18.25 13.89
C PHE A 10 -3.85 18.05 15.41
N ASP A 11 -5.01 17.84 16.04
CA ASP A 11 -5.17 17.34 17.42
C ASP A 11 -4.48 15.96 17.53
N GLY A 12 -3.45 15.87 18.36
CA GLY A 12 -2.64 14.66 18.52
C GLY A 12 -3.38 13.47 19.16
N SER A 13 -4.52 13.67 19.81
CA SER A 13 -5.24 12.61 20.55
C SER A 13 -6.05 11.68 19.63
N GLU A 14 -6.66 12.22 18.58
CA GLU A 14 -7.48 11.46 17.64
C GLU A 14 -6.61 10.61 16.70
N ALA A 15 -5.53 11.19 16.18
CA ALA A 15 -4.57 10.48 15.34
C ALA A 15 -3.91 9.31 16.09
N ALA A 16 -3.51 9.52 17.35
CA ALA A 16 -2.95 8.46 18.19
C ALA A 16 -3.95 7.31 18.43
N THR A 17 -5.22 7.64 18.64
CA THR A 17 -6.28 6.65 18.85
C THR A 17 -6.50 5.76 17.62
N ALA A 18 -6.58 6.36 16.44
CA ALA A 18 -6.76 5.64 15.18
C ALA A 18 -5.59 4.68 14.91
N ALA A 19 -4.36 5.14 15.13
CA ALA A 19 -3.18 4.35 14.85
C ALA A 19 -2.97 3.21 15.87
N VAL A 20 -3.33 3.40 17.15
CA VAL A 20 -3.37 2.33 18.16
C VAL A 20 -4.42 1.28 17.83
N ARG A 21 -5.62 1.68 17.38
CA ARG A 21 -6.65 0.73 16.94
C ARG A 21 -6.16 -0.13 15.77
N PHE A 22 -5.53 0.50 14.79
CA PHE A 22 -4.93 -0.19 13.66
C PHE A 22 -3.88 -1.20 14.14
N ALA A 23 -2.91 -0.77 14.95
CA ALA A 23 -1.83 -1.63 15.45
C ALA A 23 -2.34 -2.84 16.25
N LYS A 24 -3.37 -2.65 17.10
CA LYS A 24 -4.02 -3.75 17.84
C LYS A 24 -4.59 -4.82 16.91
N ALA A 25 -5.22 -4.42 15.81
CA ALA A 25 -5.80 -5.35 14.84
C ALA A 25 -4.74 -6.26 14.18
N PHE A 26 -3.49 -5.80 14.13
CA PHE A 26 -2.36 -6.55 13.58
C PHE A 26 -1.46 -7.20 14.65
N GLY A 27 -1.86 -7.15 15.92
CA GLY A 27 -1.15 -7.81 17.03
C GLY A 27 0.12 -7.08 17.48
N ALA A 28 0.29 -5.79 17.16
CA ALA A 28 1.36 -4.97 17.72
C ALA A 28 0.95 -4.48 19.13
N GLY A 29 1.79 -4.77 20.13
CA GLY A 29 1.59 -4.39 21.53
C GLY A 29 1.52 -2.87 21.72
N THR A 30 0.72 -2.42 22.68
CA THR A 30 0.16 -1.05 22.73
C THR A 30 0.91 -0.09 23.63
N ASP A 31 2.21 -0.29 23.79
CA ASP A 31 3.02 0.51 24.72
C ASP A 31 3.94 1.54 24.03
N ASP A 32 3.82 1.74 22.71
CA ASP A 32 4.57 2.78 22.00
C ASP A 32 3.66 3.65 21.12
N GLU A 33 3.56 4.92 21.52
CA GLU A 33 3.28 6.16 20.78
C GLU A 33 3.18 6.01 19.23
N ILE A 34 1.96 5.92 18.69
CA ILE A 34 1.74 5.69 17.24
C ILE A 34 1.26 6.98 16.52
N VAL A 35 2.13 7.52 15.66
CA VAL A 35 1.78 8.45 14.54
C VAL A 35 2.15 7.85 13.18
N ALA A 36 2.80 6.67 13.17
CA ALA A 36 2.94 5.78 12.03
C ALA A 36 3.13 4.40 12.64
N ALA A 37 2.34 3.39 12.27
CA ALA A 37 2.60 2.04 12.75
C ALA A 37 3.87 1.52 12.05
N THR A 38 5.02 1.87 12.62
CA THR A 38 6.32 1.33 12.23
C THR A 38 6.50 0.06 13.04
N VAL A 39 6.14 -1.08 12.47
CA VAL A 39 6.41 -2.38 13.08
C VAL A 39 7.91 -2.63 12.97
N TYR A 40 8.67 -2.28 14.02
CA TYR A 40 10.09 -2.59 14.13
C TYR A 40 10.27 -4.07 14.50
N GLY A 41 10.72 -4.86 13.54
CA GLY A 41 11.20 -6.23 13.76
C GLY A 41 11.79 -6.83 12.48
N THR A 42 13.13 -6.85 12.42
CA THR A 42 14.02 -7.59 11.50
C THR A 42 13.50 -7.88 10.07
N MET A 43 14.01 -7.14 9.06
CA MET A 43 13.76 -7.22 7.59
C MET A 43 12.80 -6.11 7.07
N PRO A 44 12.84 -5.71 5.77
CA PRO A 44 12.48 -4.35 5.34
C PRO A 44 11.06 -4.01 5.79
N TYR A 45 10.91 -2.88 6.47
CA TYR A 45 9.73 -2.59 7.28
C TYR A 45 8.51 -2.25 6.42
N ARG A 46 7.36 -2.84 6.77
CA ARG A 46 6.06 -2.40 6.28
C ARG A 46 5.68 -1.10 6.99
N VAL A 47 5.21 -0.12 6.24
CA VAL A 47 4.83 1.20 6.79
C VAL A 47 3.35 1.38 6.60
N ALA A 48 2.61 1.71 7.67
CA ALA A 48 1.21 2.09 7.56
C ALA A 48 1.03 3.58 7.88
N VAL A 49 0.29 4.28 7.04
CA VAL A 49 -0.21 5.64 7.28
C VAL A 49 -1.71 5.56 7.54
N VAL A 50 -2.15 6.10 8.67
CA VAL A 50 -3.53 5.99 9.15
C VAL A 50 -4.12 7.39 9.21
N PRO A 51 -5.22 7.68 8.48
CA PRO A 51 -5.91 8.96 8.58
C PRO A 51 -6.35 9.26 10.01
N ALA A 52 -6.25 10.51 10.43
CA ALA A 52 -6.81 10.95 11.69
C ALA A 52 -8.33 10.72 11.69
N GLY A 53 -8.88 10.25 12.82
CA GLY A 53 -10.31 9.95 12.95
C GLY A 53 -10.77 8.65 12.28
N TRP A 54 -9.85 7.85 11.72
CA TRP A 54 -10.22 6.55 11.21
C TRP A 54 -10.73 5.62 12.32
N THR A 55 -11.92 5.05 12.11
CA THR A 55 -12.63 4.22 13.10
C THR A 55 -13.28 2.97 12.52
N SER A 56 -13.08 2.67 11.24
CA SER A 56 -13.76 1.55 10.56
C SER A 56 -13.17 0.19 10.95
N GLY A 57 -13.86 -0.89 10.52
CA GLY A 57 -13.41 -2.26 10.75
C GLY A 57 -12.33 -2.68 9.77
N PHE A 58 -12.18 -3.98 9.52
CA PHE A 58 -11.35 -4.52 8.43
C PHE A 58 -12.15 -5.53 7.61
N THR A 59 -13.30 -5.08 7.10
CA THR A 59 -14.22 -5.90 6.32
C THR A 59 -13.83 -5.95 4.85
N ARG A 60 -13.20 -4.89 4.33
CA ARG A 60 -12.81 -4.73 2.93
C ARG A 60 -11.38 -4.25 2.82
N VAL A 61 -10.49 -5.14 2.40
CA VAL A 61 -9.06 -4.86 2.22
C VAL A 61 -8.79 -4.72 0.73
N ALA A 62 -8.35 -3.54 0.30
CA ALA A 62 -7.96 -3.29 -1.08
C ALA A 62 -6.47 -3.50 -1.31
N VAL A 63 -6.10 -3.83 -2.54
CA VAL A 63 -4.71 -3.80 -3.01
C VAL A 63 -4.63 -3.15 -4.38
N ALA A 64 -3.72 -2.18 -4.51
CA ALA A 64 -3.39 -1.58 -5.80
C ALA A 64 -2.43 -2.49 -6.57
N PHE A 65 -2.80 -2.86 -7.79
CA PHE A 65 -2.08 -3.85 -8.59
C PHE A 65 -1.79 -3.38 -10.02
N ASP A 66 -0.55 -3.61 -10.47
CA ASP A 66 -0.05 -3.20 -11.79
C ASP A 66 0.79 -4.30 -12.46
N GLY A 67 0.70 -5.55 -11.97
CA GLY A 67 1.44 -6.71 -12.50
C GLY A 67 2.93 -6.78 -12.11
N ARG A 68 3.54 -5.69 -11.63
CA ARG A 68 4.98 -5.64 -11.32
C ARG A 68 5.31 -6.34 -9.99
N GLU A 69 6.59 -6.62 -9.79
CA GLU A 69 7.09 -7.34 -8.61
C GLU A 69 6.64 -6.73 -7.26
N ALA A 70 6.60 -5.39 -7.18
CA ALA A 70 6.16 -4.68 -5.99
C ALA A 70 4.68 -4.93 -5.68
N SER A 71 3.81 -4.84 -6.69
CA SER A 71 2.38 -5.09 -6.51
C SER A 71 2.06 -6.57 -6.32
N GLN A 72 2.83 -7.48 -6.93
CA GLN A 72 2.79 -8.91 -6.63
C GLN A 72 3.07 -9.22 -5.15
N THR A 73 4.06 -8.53 -4.58
CA THR A 73 4.38 -8.66 -3.14
C THR A 73 3.26 -8.09 -2.27
N ALA A 74 2.69 -6.95 -2.66
CA ALA A 74 1.54 -6.36 -2.00
C ALA A 74 0.31 -7.28 -2.05
N LEU A 75 0.03 -7.91 -3.20
CA LEU A 75 -1.09 -8.84 -3.39
C LEU A 75 -0.98 -10.08 -2.48
N ARG A 76 0.22 -10.65 -2.34
CA ARG A 76 0.45 -11.75 -1.40
C ARG A 76 0.21 -11.33 0.05
N ALA A 77 0.69 -10.14 0.43
CA ALA A 77 0.46 -9.60 1.77
C ALA A 77 -1.04 -9.33 2.02
N ALA A 78 -1.72 -8.73 1.04
CA ALA A 78 -3.15 -8.44 1.09
C ALA A 78 -3.99 -9.71 1.22
N SER A 79 -3.68 -10.73 0.43
CA SER A 79 -4.35 -12.04 0.51
C SER A 79 -4.19 -12.67 1.90
N THR A 80 -2.99 -12.60 2.47
CA THR A 80 -2.72 -13.11 3.83
C THR A 80 -3.50 -12.33 4.89
N ILE A 81 -3.51 -11.00 4.79
CA ILE A 81 -4.22 -10.11 5.72
C ILE A 81 -5.72 -10.32 5.63
N ALA A 82 -6.29 -10.30 4.42
CA ALA A 82 -7.71 -10.50 4.18
C ALA A 82 -8.18 -11.86 4.71
N THR A 83 -7.40 -12.93 4.47
CA THR A 83 -7.72 -14.27 4.98
C THR A 83 -7.78 -14.29 6.51
N ARG A 84 -6.76 -13.69 7.17
CA ARG A 84 -6.69 -13.63 8.64
C ARG A 84 -7.82 -12.83 9.26
N LEU A 85 -8.25 -11.76 8.61
CA LEU A 85 -9.29 -10.87 9.09
C LEU A 85 -10.70 -11.32 8.68
N GLY A 86 -10.83 -12.36 7.84
CA GLY A 86 -12.10 -12.74 7.23
C GLY A 86 -12.67 -11.64 6.31
N ALA A 87 -11.80 -10.80 5.77
CA ALA A 87 -12.16 -9.65 4.96
C ALA A 87 -12.35 -10.04 3.48
N ARG A 88 -13.18 -9.28 2.77
CA ARG A 88 -13.22 -9.30 1.30
C ARG A 88 -11.96 -8.64 0.76
N LEU A 89 -11.28 -9.29 -0.17
CA LEU A 89 -10.17 -8.72 -0.92
C LEU A 89 -10.70 -7.94 -2.12
N VAL A 90 -10.29 -6.68 -2.28
CA VAL A 90 -10.62 -5.85 -3.44
C VAL A 90 -9.35 -5.60 -4.24
N LEU A 91 -9.27 -6.16 -5.44
CA LEU A 91 -8.16 -5.95 -6.36
C LEU A 91 -8.44 -4.72 -7.23
N ILE A 92 -7.64 -3.67 -7.08
CA ILE A 92 -7.75 -2.43 -7.85
C ILE A 92 -6.65 -2.38 -8.90
N CYS A 93 -7.02 -2.48 -10.18
CA CYS A 93 -6.10 -2.39 -11.30
C CYS A 93 -6.52 -1.20 -12.17
N VAL A 94 -5.75 -0.12 -12.17
CA VAL A 94 -6.09 1.05 -12.99
C VAL A 94 -5.73 0.79 -14.45
N TYR A 95 -6.69 0.93 -15.34
CA TYR A 95 -6.47 0.84 -16.78
C TYR A 95 -6.07 2.23 -17.30
N ASP A 96 -4.81 2.38 -17.73
CA ASP A 96 -4.34 3.61 -18.36
C ASP A 96 -4.14 3.36 -19.87
N PRO A 97 -5.04 3.86 -20.73
CA PRO A 97 -4.97 3.65 -22.18
C PRO A 97 -3.84 4.45 -22.85
N ALA A 98 -3.24 5.44 -22.18
CA ALA A 98 -2.21 6.30 -22.77
C ALA A 98 -1.15 6.77 -21.75
N PRO A 99 -0.42 5.83 -21.10
CA PRO A 99 0.49 6.15 -19.99
C PRO A 99 1.65 7.05 -20.40
N TYR A 100 2.07 7.02 -21.67
CA TYR A 100 3.15 7.86 -22.18
C TYR A 100 2.72 9.33 -22.33
N LEU A 101 1.49 9.58 -22.78
CA LEU A 101 0.98 10.94 -22.97
C LEU A 101 0.80 11.66 -21.62
N TRP A 102 0.38 10.96 -20.55
CA TRP A 102 0.30 11.56 -19.20
C TRP A 102 1.67 11.82 -18.60
N ALA A 103 2.68 11.02 -18.97
CA ALA A 103 4.05 11.27 -18.54
C ALA A 103 4.65 12.54 -19.18
N THR A 104 4.18 12.95 -20.37
CA THR A 104 4.63 14.17 -21.06
C THR A 104 3.79 15.41 -20.73
N GLY A 105 2.68 15.25 -20.01
CA GLY A 105 1.77 16.34 -19.63
C GLY A 105 0.81 16.78 -20.73
N ASP A 106 0.74 16.03 -21.83
CA ASP A 106 -0.26 16.23 -22.88
C ASP A 106 -1.58 15.59 -22.45
N GLU A 107 -2.73 16.23 -22.62
CA GLU A 107 -4.03 15.58 -22.34
C GLU A 107 -4.35 14.53 -23.42
N PRO A 108 -5.00 13.40 -23.08
CA PRO A 108 -5.42 12.39 -24.05
C PRO A 108 -6.32 13.04 -25.07
N SER A 109 -6.07 12.77 -26.35
CA SER A 109 -7.20 12.78 -27.27
C SER A 109 -8.10 11.59 -26.92
N PRO A 110 -9.41 11.78 -26.66
CA PRO A 110 -10.34 10.67 -26.44
C PRO A 110 -10.43 9.71 -27.64
N ALA A 111 -9.95 10.12 -28.83
CA ALA A 111 -9.84 9.27 -30.02
C ALA A 111 -8.68 8.25 -29.97
N LEU A 112 -7.71 8.42 -29.07
CA LEU A 112 -6.63 7.46 -28.79
C LEU A 112 -6.94 6.55 -27.59
N GLY A 113 -8.14 6.67 -27.00
CA GLY A 113 -8.33 6.51 -25.56
C GLY A 113 -8.91 5.19 -25.04
N ASP A 114 -9.24 4.19 -25.86
CA ASP A 114 -9.63 2.86 -25.37
C ASP A 114 -9.56 1.88 -26.54
N ASP A 115 -8.42 1.19 -26.71
CA ASP A 115 -8.33 0.11 -27.70
C ASP A 115 -8.98 -1.15 -27.09
N PRO A 116 -10.11 -1.65 -27.66
CA PRO A 116 -10.79 -2.82 -27.12
C PRO A 116 -9.89 -4.06 -27.08
N ALA A 117 -8.90 -4.17 -27.97
CA ALA A 117 -7.93 -5.27 -27.92
C ALA A 117 -6.98 -5.13 -26.71
N GLN A 118 -6.50 -3.91 -26.42
CA GLN A 118 -5.69 -3.65 -25.23
C GLN A 118 -6.50 -3.88 -23.94
N ARG A 119 -7.76 -3.44 -23.91
CA ARG A 119 -8.64 -3.68 -22.77
C ARG A 119 -8.89 -5.16 -22.54
N ALA A 120 -9.13 -5.94 -23.59
CA ALA A 120 -9.31 -7.38 -23.49
C ALA A 120 -8.05 -8.11 -22.98
N ILE A 121 -6.85 -7.66 -23.40
CA ILE A 121 -5.58 -8.19 -22.88
C ILE A 121 -5.46 -7.89 -21.38
N PHE A 122 -5.71 -6.64 -20.98
CA PHE A 122 -5.67 -6.22 -19.58
C PHE A 122 -6.66 -7.03 -18.71
N ASP A 123 -7.91 -7.16 -19.14
CA ASP A 123 -8.93 -7.92 -18.42
C ASP A 123 -8.56 -9.42 -18.33
N ARG A 124 -7.90 -9.97 -19.36
CA ARG A 124 -7.40 -11.35 -19.37
C ARG A 124 -6.28 -11.54 -18.35
N GLU A 125 -5.33 -10.62 -18.28
CA GLU A 125 -4.23 -10.66 -17.29
C GLU A 125 -4.78 -10.62 -15.86
N ILE A 126 -5.77 -9.77 -15.60
CA ILE A 126 -6.41 -9.68 -14.29
C ILE A 126 -7.15 -10.97 -13.95
N THR A 127 -7.85 -11.57 -14.91
CA THR A 127 -8.51 -12.86 -14.73
C THR A 127 -7.51 -13.92 -14.27
N LEU A 128 -6.34 -14.01 -14.93
CA LEU A 128 -5.29 -14.97 -14.54
C LEU A 128 -4.75 -14.73 -13.13
N VAL A 129 -4.63 -13.46 -12.71
CA VAL A 129 -4.21 -13.11 -11.35
C VAL A 129 -5.26 -13.55 -10.33
N VAL A 130 -6.54 -13.30 -10.60
CA VAL A 130 -7.65 -13.66 -9.70
C VAL A 130 -7.80 -15.18 -9.59
N ASP A 131 -7.68 -15.91 -10.70
CA ASP A 131 -7.70 -17.37 -10.73
C ASP A 131 -6.57 -18.00 -9.89
N GLY A 132 -5.46 -17.27 -9.70
CA GLY A 132 -4.34 -17.68 -8.86
C GLY A 132 -4.51 -17.37 -7.36
N LEU A 133 -5.58 -16.68 -6.96
CA LEU A 133 -5.83 -16.35 -5.55
C LEU A 133 -6.43 -17.54 -4.79
N PRO A 134 -6.20 -17.64 -3.47
CA PRO A 134 -6.85 -18.64 -2.63
C PRO A 134 -8.37 -18.62 -2.77
N SER A 135 -8.98 -19.76 -3.09
CA SER A 135 -10.44 -19.88 -3.29
C SER A 135 -11.29 -19.54 -2.06
N VAL A 136 -10.69 -19.55 -0.86
CA VAL A 136 -11.32 -19.11 0.39
C VAL A 136 -11.53 -17.60 0.47
N LEU A 137 -10.81 -16.80 -0.33
CA LEU A 137 -10.94 -15.35 -0.34
C LEU A 137 -12.09 -14.89 -1.24
N ALA A 138 -13.10 -14.26 -0.61
CA ALA A 138 -14.07 -13.47 -1.35
C ALA A 138 -13.34 -12.31 -2.04
N THR A 139 -13.30 -12.33 -3.37
CA THR A 139 -12.55 -11.36 -4.18
C THR A 139 -13.50 -10.51 -5.01
N GLU A 140 -13.26 -9.20 -5.03
CA GLU A 140 -13.87 -8.23 -5.92
C GLU A 140 -12.78 -7.58 -6.77
N VAL A 141 -13.07 -7.32 -8.04
CA VAL A 141 -12.13 -6.70 -8.98
C VAL A 141 -12.67 -5.36 -9.42
N ARG A 142 -11.85 -4.31 -9.32
CA ARG A 142 -12.13 -2.97 -9.83
C ARG A 142 -11.10 -2.58 -10.87
N THR A 143 -11.57 -2.29 -12.08
CA THR A 143 -10.73 -1.86 -13.21
C THR A 143 -11.10 -0.48 -13.74
N PRO A 144 -11.02 0.57 -12.90
CA PRO A 144 -11.36 1.92 -13.35
C PRO A 144 -10.33 2.43 -14.36
N PRO A 145 -10.75 3.13 -15.42
CA PRO A 145 -9.83 3.83 -16.31
C PRO A 145 -9.31 5.11 -15.65
N GLY A 146 -8.08 5.52 -15.97
CA GLY A 146 -7.56 6.84 -15.61
C GLY A 146 -6.12 6.85 -15.10
N SER A 147 -5.75 7.94 -14.42
CA SER A 147 -4.42 8.10 -13.85
C SER A 147 -4.31 7.32 -12.52
N PRO A 148 -3.26 6.50 -12.31
CA PRO A 148 -3.21 5.60 -11.15
C PRO A 148 -3.40 6.28 -9.79
N GLY A 149 -2.80 7.46 -9.58
CA GLY A 149 -2.87 8.16 -8.29
C GLY A 149 -4.29 8.55 -7.91
N GLN A 150 -4.94 9.37 -8.73
CA GLN A 150 -6.28 9.88 -8.46
C GLN A 150 -7.32 8.77 -8.50
N THR A 151 -7.24 7.89 -9.51
CA THR A 151 -8.19 6.79 -9.64
C THR A 151 -8.14 5.83 -8.46
N ILE A 152 -6.97 5.56 -7.86
CA ILE A 152 -6.88 4.76 -6.64
C ILE A 152 -7.51 5.49 -5.45
N VAL A 153 -7.26 6.80 -5.29
CA VAL A 153 -7.87 7.60 -4.20
C VAL A 153 -9.40 7.54 -4.28
N ASP A 154 -9.95 7.75 -5.48
CA ASP A 154 -11.40 7.72 -5.72
C ASP A 154 -11.97 6.33 -5.42
N ALA A 155 -11.26 5.28 -5.84
CA ALA A 155 -11.71 3.89 -5.65
C ALA A 155 -11.70 3.40 -4.20
N VAL A 156 -11.07 4.12 -3.27
CA VAL A 156 -10.96 3.73 -1.85
C VAL A 156 -11.70 4.67 -0.88
N GLN A 157 -12.40 5.69 -1.38
CA GLN A 157 -12.98 6.73 -0.50
C GLN A 157 -14.07 6.22 0.44
N ASP A 158 -14.96 5.33 -0.04
CA ASP A 158 -16.24 5.11 0.64
C ASP A 158 -16.34 3.76 1.37
N ASP A 159 -15.69 2.71 0.84
CA ASP A 159 -15.99 1.33 1.24
C ASP A 159 -14.74 0.47 1.45
N ILE A 160 -13.56 1.09 1.55
CA ILE A 160 -12.30 0.39 1.78
C ILE A 160 -11.78 0.73 3.18
N ASP A 161 -11.48 -0.31 3.95
CA ASP A 161 -10.99 -0.19 5.33
C ASP A 161 -9.47 -0.13 5.41
N LEU A 162 -8.79 -0.68 4.40
CA LEU A 162 -7.32 -0.73 4.31
C LEU A 162 -6.92 -0.87 2.86
N LEU A 163 -6.10 0.05 2.36
CA LEU A 163 -5.44 -0.06 1.08
C LEU A 163 -4.01 -0.58 1.26
N ILE A 164 -3.62 -1.57 0.47
CA ILE A 164 -2.27 -2.14 0.45
C ILE A 164 -1.60 -1.80 -0.88
N MET A 165 -0.37 -1.29 -0.82
CA MET A 165 0.42 -0.91 -1.99
C MET A 165 1.83 -1.48 -1.91
N GLY A 166 2.45 -1.75 -3.06
CA GLY A 166 3.87 -2.09 -3.13
C GLY A 166 4.74 -0.83 -3.10
N SER A 167 5.98 -0.93 -2.59
CA SER A 167 6.97 0.14 -2.71
C SER A 167 7.72 0.09 -4.04
N ARG A 168 8.07 1.26 -4.61
CA ARG A 168 9.04 1.32 -5.72
C ARG A 168 10.45 1.15 -5.13
N GLY A 169 11.13 0.06 -5.43
CA GLY A 169 12.52 -0.13 -4.97
C GLY A 169 13.54 0.47 -5.95
N TYR A 170 14.59 1.10 -5.44
CA TYR A 170 15.90 1.09 -6.09
C TYR A 170 16.89 0.43 -5.14
N GLY A 171 17.32 -0.80 -5.47
CA GLY A 171 18.50 -1.45 -4.91
C GLY A 171 18.49 -1.80 -3.41
N PRO A 172 19.60 -2.41 -2.92
CA PRO A 172 19.77 -2.95 -1.56
C PRO A 172 19.83 -1.89 -0.44
N VAL A 173 19.59 -0.61 -0.75
CA VAL A 173 19.67 0.49 0.21
C VAL A 173 18.30 0.75 0.84
N ARG A 174 17.98 -0.09 1.83
CA ARG A 174 17.16 0.06 3.06
C ARG A 174 16.04 1.12 3.25
N SER A 175 15.65 1.94 2.28
CA SER A 175 14.51 2.86 2.43
C SER A 175 13.35 2.46 1.55
N VAL A 176 12.13 2.48 2.12
CA VAL A 176 10.89 2.53 1.35
C VAL A 176 10.90 3.88 0.63
N LEU A 177 11.52 3.96 -0.54
CA LEU A 177 11.32 5.10 -1.42
C LEU A 177 9.88 5.02 -1.92
N MET A 178 9.06 5.90 -1.35
CA MET A 178 7.64 5.94 -1.64
C MET A 178 7.44 6.26 -3.12
N GLY A 179 6.62 5.45 -3.80
CA GLY A 179 6.39 5.64 -5.22
C GLY A 179 5.64 6.96 -5.50
N SER A 180 5.70 7.57 -6.70
CA SER A 180 4.94 8.80 -6.98
C SER A 180 3.44 8.57 -6.77
N VAL A 181 2.95 7.42 -7.22
CA VAL A 181 1.58 6.95 -6.97
C VAL A 181 1.33 6.70 -5.48
N SER A 182 2.20 5.92 -4.80
CA SER A 182 2.03 5.64 -3.37
C SER A 182 2.06 6.91 -2.51
N THR A 183 2.97 7.84 -2.78
CA THR A 183 3.04 9.15 -2.11
C THR A 183 1.76 9.95 -2.36
N PHE A 184 1.31 10.02 -3.61
CA PHE A 184 0.08 10.73 -3.97
C PHE A 184 -1.14 10.16 -3.22
N VAL A 185 -1.24 8.84 -3.16
CA VAL A 185 -2.34 8.13 -2.51
C VAL A 185 -2.28 8.26 -0.99
N ILE A 186 -1.10 8.10 -0.37
CA ILE A 186 -0.92 8.24 1.08
C ILE A 186 -1.35 9.62 1.58
N ASP A 187 -1.10 10.66 0.79
CA ASP A 187 -1.45 12.04 1.11
C ASP A 187 -2.97 12.31 1.02
N ARG A 188 -3.74 11.47 0.31
CA ARG A 188 -5.15 11.75 -0.05
C ARG A 188 -6.15 10.66 0.30
N ALA A 189 -5.71 9.45 0.61
CA ALA A 189 -6.61 8.33 0.90
C ALA A 189 -7.38 8.58 2.20
N ALA A 190 -8.69 8.30 2.17
CA ALA A 190 -9.56 8.36 3.34
C ALA A 190 -9.42 7.13 4.26
N CYS A 191 -8.78 6.07 3.77
CA CYS A 191 -8.52 4.84 4.51
C CYS A 191 -7.02 4.69 4.87
N PRO A 192 -6.70 3.86 5.89
CA PRO A 192 -5.33 3.43 6.15
C PRO A 192 -4.64 2.89 4.90
N VAL A 193 -3.37 3.25 4.69
CA VAL A 193 -2.54 2.77 3.58
C VAL A 193 -1.32 2.04 4.12
N LEU A 194 -1.20 0.74 3.80
CA LEU A 194 -0.06 -0.10 4.13
C LEU A 194 0.85 -0.27 2.91
N VAL A 195 2.08 0.24 3.01
CA VAL A 195 3.13 0.06 2.01
C VAL A 195 3.96 -1.17 2.35
N VAL A 196 3.99 -2.12 1.41
CA VAL A 196 4.74 -3.37 1.51
C VAL A 196 6.04 -3.23 0.73
N PRO A 197 7.20 -3.36 1.38
CA PRO A 197 8.49 -3.33 0.69
C PRO A 197 8.70 -4.60 -0.13
N ARG A 198 9.56 -4.51 -1.14
CA ARG A 198 10.06 -5.70 -1.82
C ARG A 198 10.83 -6.58 -0.84
N PRO A 199 10.79 -7.92 -1.01
CA PRO A 199 11.67 -8.81 -0.28
C PRO A 199 13.12 -8.37 -0.52
N ALA A 200 13.90 -8.16 0.54
CA ALA A 200 15.32 -7.93 0.36
C ALA A 200 15.93 -9.19 -0.28
N ASP A 201 16.68 -9.04 -1.36
CA ASP A 201 17.53 -10.12 -1.86
C ASP A 201 18.44 -10.55 -0.70
N ARG A 202 18.47 -11.83 -0.37
CA ARG A 202 19.10 -12.37 0.85
C ARG A 202 20.63 -12.40 0.78
N THR A 203 21.26 -11.56 -0.04
CA THR A 203 22.66 -11.69 -0.45
C THR A 203 23.65 -10.69 0.16
N VAL A 204 23.30 -9.88 1.17
CA VAL A 204 24.29 -8.99 1.80
C VAL A 204 24.28 -9.06 3.33
N GLY A 205 25.34 -9.73 3.83
CA GLY A 205 26.01 -9.61 5.12
C GLY A 205 25.25 -9.05 6.33
N SER A 206 25.07 -9.90 7.34
CA SER A 206 24.78 -9.50 8.71
C SER A 206 25.66 -8.31 9.13
N PRO A 207 25.11 -7.22 9.71
CA PRO A 207 25.92 -6.27 10.43
C PRO A 207 26.54 -7.00 11.62
N SER A 208 27.86 -7.13 11.62
CA SER A 208 28.63 -7.51 12.80
C SER A 208 28.26 -6.53 13.91
N ALA A 209 27.75 -7.06 15.02
CA ALA A 209 27.66 -6.32 16.25
C ALA A 209 29.09 -6.06 16.74
N THR A 210 29.58 -4.82 16.56
CA THR A 210 30.69 -4.31 17.37
C THR A 210 30.17 -3.12 18.14
N LEU A 211 29.77 -3.42 19.37
CA LEU A 211 29.71 -2.47 20.47
C LEU A 211 31.16 -2.08 20.79
N ASP A 212 31.63 -0.93 20.32
CA ASP A 212 32.75 -0.25 20.98
C ASP A 212 32.16 0.65 22.05
N ALA A 213 32.14 0.08 23.26
CA ALA A 213 31.91 0.79 24.49
C ALA A 213 33.07 1.76 24.75
N GLU A 214 32.72 3.01 25.00
CA GLU A 214 33.57 3.96 25.71
C GLU A 214 34.13 3.34 26.99
N ARG A 215 35.46 3.33 27.12
CA ARG A 215 36.17 3.40 28.41
C ARG A 215 37.54 4.05 28.21
N ALA A 216 37.65 5.34 28.54
CA ALA A 216 38.59 5.93 29.50
C ALA A 216 38.56 7.46 29.39
#